data_AF-A0A5U0U8A3-F1
#
_entry.id   AF-A0A5U0U8A3-F1
#
_cell.length_a   1.000
_cell.length_b   1.000
_cell.length_c   1.000
_cell.angle_alpha   90.00
_cell.angle_beta   90.00
_cell.angle_gamma   90.00
#
_symmetry.space_group_name_H-M   'P 1'
#
loop_
_entity.id
_entity.type
_entity.pdbx_description
1 polymer ?
#
loop_
_entity_poly.entity_id
_entity_poly.type
_entity_poly.pdbx_seq_one_letter_code
_entity_poly.pdbx_strand_id
1 'polypeptide(L)'
;PPYATVKCGEPSPVAGAFCLDEKQNQYQLVSEDVTLTVTGLRNAAVEDFLRYVQDYTLSDKAEMGVMNIPVIQDERVTQNELNIIAMRKKVKFKVNYYQQRMRNVARRLITSAIPSIYVEK
;
A
#
# COMPACT_ATOMS: atom_id res chain seq x y z
N PRO A 1 11.98 -13.74 -6.92
CA PRO A 1 11.21 -13.18 -8.06
C PRO A 1 9.84 -13.84 -8.18
N PRO A 2 8.73 -13.08 -8.30
CA PRO A 2 8.61 -11.62 -8.43
C PRO A 2 9.01 -10.85 -7.17
N TYR A 3 9.29 -9.56 -7.31
CA TYR A 3 9.57 -8.64 -6.19
C TYR A 3 8.65 -7.43 -6.25
N ALA A 4 8.11 -7.04 -5.10
CA ALA A 4 7.33 -5.82 -4.94
C ALA A 4 7.90 -5.01 -3.79
N THR A 5 7.96 -3.70 -3.95
CA THR A 5 8.28 -2.76 -2.89
C THR A 5 7.14 -1.76 -2.73
N VAL A 6 6.87 -1.39 -1.49
CA VAL A 6 5.85 -0.41 -1.15
C VAL A 6 6.54 0.74 -0.42
N LYS A 7 6.31 1.95 -0.90
CA LYS A 7 6.75 3.18 -0.24
C LYS A 7 5.51 3.97 0.17
N CYS A 8 5.35 4.17 1.47
CA CYS A 8 4.33 5.05 2.03
C CYS A 8 4.91 6.46 2.20
N GLY A 9 4.13 7.47 1.82
CA GLY A 9 4.42 8.88 2.09
C GLY A 9 4.03 9.27 3.52
N GLU A 10 4.22 10.54 3.84
CA GLU A 10 3.80 11.09 5.12
C GLU A 10 2.26 11.27 5.16
N PRO A 11 1.60 10.96 6.29
CA PRO A 11 0.18 11.19 6.44
C PRO A 11 -0.15 12.68 6.44
N SER A 12 -1.18 13.02 5.67
CA SER A 12 -1.75 14.36 5.59
C SER A 12 -3.20 14.37 6.11
N PRO A 13 -3.62 15.40 6.86
CA PRO A 13 -4.97 15.48 7.37
C PRO A 13 -5.97 15.71 6.24
N VAL A 14 -7.06 14.95 6.22
CA VAL A 14 -8.20 15.17 5.29
C VAL A 14 -9.33 15.92 5.99
N ALA A 15 -9.56 15.63 7.28
CA ALA A 15 -10.57 16.30 8.09
C ALA A 15 -9.99 17.53 8.82
N GLY A 16 -10.78 18.61 8.89
CA GLY A 16 -10.41 19.84 9.60
C GLY A 16 -10.45 19.74 11.13
N ALA A 17 -11.01 18.66 11.67
CA ALA A 17 -11.00 18.34 13.10
C ALA A 17 -10.90 16.83 13.30
N PHE A 18 -10.41 16.44 14.48
CA PHE A 18 -10.50 15.05 14.93
C PHE A 18 -11.88 14.78 15.52
N CYS A 19 -12.29 13.51 15.50
CA CYS A 19 -13.51 13.07 16.15
C CYS A 19 -13.14 12.28 17.41
N LEU A 20 -14.02 12.34 18.42
CA LEU A 20 -13.87 11.61 19.68
C LEU A 20 -14.98 10.57 19.76
N ASP A 21 -14.62 9.34 20.13
CA ASP A 21 -15.61 8.32 20.48
C ASP A 21 -16.16 8.54 21.90
N GLU A 22 -17.13 7.70 22.30
CA GLU A 22 -17.73 7.71 23.63
C GLU A 22 -16.70 7.50 24.77
N LYS A 23 -15.52 6.96 24.45
CA LYS A 23 -14.42 6.70 25.38
C LYS A 23 -13.32 7.76 25.30
N GLN A 24 -13.55 8.88 24.61
CA GLN A 24 -12.57 9.95 24.39
C GLN A 24 -11.34 9.52 23.58
N ASN A 25 -11.42 8.45 22.79
CA ASN A 25 -10.35 8.14 21.84
C ASN A 25 -10.46 9.05 20.63
N GLN A 26 -9.32 9.66 20.29
CA GLN A 26 -9.19 10.49 19.12
C GLN A 26 -8.99 9.66 17.86
N TYR A 27 -9.83 9.89 16.84
CA TYR A 27 -9.60 9.39 15.49
C TYR A 27 -9.66 10.52 14.48
N GLN A 28 -8.67 10.55 13.59
CA GLN A 28 -8.56 11.51 12.50
C GLN A 28 -8.50 10.74 11.18
N LEU A 29 -9.27 11.26 10.21
CA LEU A 29 -9.19 10.81 8.83
C LEU A 29 -7.97 11.46 8.17
N VAL A 30 -7.06 10.61 7.70
CA VAL A 30 -5.82 11.02 7.03
C VAL A 30 -5.75 10.43 5.62
N SER A 31 -4.94 11.04 4.77
CA SER A 31 -4.55 10.51 3.47
C SER A 31 -3.05 10.34 3.35
N GLU A 32 -2.63 9.30 2.63
CA GLU A 32 -1.22 9.01 2.32
C GLU A 32 -1.06 8.68 0.85
N ASP A 33 0.04 9.15 0.28
CA ASP A 33 0.48 8.72 -1.05
C ASP A 33 1.28 7.43 -0.92
N VAL A 34 0.78 6.35 -1.50
CA VAL A 34 1.42 5.03 -1.48
C VAL A 34 1.89 4.68 -2.89
N THR A 35 3.18 4.40 -3.04
CA THR A 35 3.77 3.95 -4.29
C THR A 35 4.09 2.47 -4.20
N LEU A 36 3.45 1.68 -5.05
CA LEU A 36 3.81 0.29 -5.30
C LEU A 36 4.72 0.21 -6.51
N THR A 37 5.86 -0.46 -6.34
CA THR A 37 6.77 -0.77 -7.44
C THR A 37 6.93 -2.28 -7.54
N VAL A 38 6.61 -2.83 -8.70
CA VAL A 38 6.65 -4.26 -8.98
C VAL A 38 7.72 -4.53 -10.04
N THR A 39 8.58 -5.51 -9.82
CA THR A 39 9.62 -5.92 -10.78
C THR A 39 9.42 -7.39 -11.16
N GLY A 40 9.36 -7.64 -12.47
CA GLY A 40 9.26 -8.98 -13.06
C GLY A 40 7.83 -9.47 -13.34
N LEU A 41 6.81 -8.62 -13.17
CA LEU A 41 5.42 -8.94 -13.57
C LEU A 41 5.03 -8.30 -14.91
N ARG A 42 4.17 -9.00 -15.65
CA ARG A 42 3.48 -8.48 -16.85
C ARG A 42 2.33 -7.56 -16.44
N ASN A 43 1.89 -6.69 -17.35
CA ASN A 43 0.79 -5.75 -17.09
C ASN A 43 -0.48 -6.46 -16.60
N ALA A 44 -0.90 -7.54 -17.27
CA ALA A 44 -2.10 -8.30 -16.88
C ALA A 44 -2.09 -8.72 -15.39
N ALA A 45 -0.97 -9.21 -14.87
CA ALA A 45 -0.87 -9.60 -13.46
C ALA A 45 -0.94 -8.39 -12.50
N VAL A 46 -0.47 -7.22 -12.93
CA VAL A 46 -0.57 -5.99 -12.15
C VAL A 46 -1.98 -5.40 -12.23
N GLU A 47 -2.68 -5.57 -13.37
CA GLU A 47 -4.10 -5.22 -13.53
C GLU A 47 -5.00 -6.08 -12.63
N ASP A 48 -4.74 -7.37 -12.55
CA ASP A 48 -5.45 -8.27 -11.63
C ASP A 48 -5.25 -7.84 -10.16
N PHE A 49 -4.02 -7.44 -9.79
CA PHE A 49 -3.75 -6.89 -8.47
C PHE A 49 -4.49 -5.57 -8.22
N LEU A 50 -4.53 -4.67 -9.21
CA LEU A 50 -5.29 -3.42 -9.11
C LEU A 50 -6.77 -3.69 -8.88
N ARG A 51 -7.36 -4.63 -9.62
CA ARG A 51 -8.74 -5.05 -9.44
C ARG A 51 -8.98 -5.61 -8.05
N TYR A 52 -8.09 -6.46 -7.55
CA TYR A 52 -8.16 -6.99 -6.19
C TYR A 52 -8.18 -5.87 -5.13
N VAL A 53 -7.31 -4.87 -5.26
CA VAL A 53 -7.28 -3.72 -4.36
C VAL A 53 -8.58 -2.92 -4.45
N GLN A 54 -9.10 -2.69 -5.65
CA GLN A 54 -10.36 -1.97 -5.85
C GLN A 54 -11.54 -2.71 -5.21
N ASP A 55 -11.68 -4.01 -5.48
CA ASP A 55 -12.73 -4.86 -4.91
C ASP A 55 -12.66 -4.88 -3.38
N TYR A 56 -11.45 -4.94 -2.80
CA TYR A 56 -11.26 -4.81 -1.35
C TYR A 56 -11.74 -3.45 -0.83
N THR A 57 -11.34 -2.35 -1.47
CA THR A 57 -11.66 -0.99 -1.00
C THR A 57 -13.14 -0.61 -1.13
N LEU A 58 -13.88 -1.27 -2.02
CA LEU A 58 -15.32 -1.09 -2.18
C LEU A 58 -16.15 -1.98 -1.25
N SER A 59 -15.53 -2.88 -0.50
CA SER A 59 -16.24 -3.76 0.42
C SER A 59 -16.54 -3.07 1.75
N ASP A 60 -17.65 -3.47 2.41
CA ASP A 60 -18.01 -2.97 3.76
C ASP A 60 -16.96 -3.30 4.84
N LYS A 61 -16.06 -4.25 4.54
CA LYS A 61 -14.99 -4.69 5.45
C LYS A 61 -13.69 -3.94 5.22
N ALA A 62 -13.66 -2.97 4.31
CA ALA A 62 -12.47 -2.21 3.98
C ALA A 62 -12.01 -1.36 5.18
N GLU A 63 -10.75 -1.56 5.58
CA GLU A 63 -10.15 -0.77 6.65
C GLU A 63 -9.56 0.57 6.16
N MET A 64 -9.47 0.73 4.84
CA MET A 64 -8.93 1.89 4.12
C MET A 64 -9.62 2.04 2.76
N GLY A 65 -9.67 3.26 2.23
CA GLY A 65 -10.15 3.56 0.89
C GLY A 65 -9.05 4.05 -0.04
N VAL A 66 -9.34 4.08 -1.34
CA VAL A 66 -8.47 4.69 -2.35
C VAL A 66 -9.22 5.88 -2.95
N MET A 67 -8.59 7.04 -2.91
CA MET A 67 -9.16 8.34 -3.30
C MET A 67 -8.90 8.72 -4.76
N ASN A 68 -8.09 7.95 -5.48
CA ASN A 68 -7.80 8.15 -6.89
C ASN A 68 -8.13 6.89 -7.70
N ILE A 69 -8.12 7.02 -9.03
CA ILE A 69 -8.10 5.85 -9.92
C ILE A 69 -6.63 5.58 -10.26
N PRO A 70 -6.00 4.56 -9.67
CA PRO A 70 -4.58 4.29 -9.89
C PRO A 70 -4.33 3.80 -11.32
N VAL A 71 -3.24 4.26 -11.92
CA VAL A 71 -2.82 3.89 -13.28
C VAL A 71 -1.48 3.16 -13.23
N ILE A 72 -1.35 2.08 -13.99
CA ILE A 72 -0.08 1.36 -14.14
C ILE A 72 0.84 2.15 -15.05
N GLN A 73 2.05 2.42 -14.57
CA GLN A 73 3.10 3.10 -15.31
C GLN A 73 4.28 2.14 -15.52
N ASP A 74 4.72 2.04 -16.76
CA ASP A 74 5.91 1.29 -17.12
C ASP A 74 7.15 2.14 -16.80
N GLU A 75 7.97 1.67 -15.86
CA GLU A 75 9.27 2.28 -15.60
C GLU A 75 10.33 1.56 -16.42
N ARG A 76 10.91 2.28 -17.39
CA ARG A 76 12.10 1.82 -18.10
C ARG A 76 13.32 2.06 -17.23
N VAL A 77 13.72 1.05 -16.47
CA VAL A 77 14.95 1.09 -15.67
C VAL A 77 16.01 0.24 -16.35
N THR A 78 17.08 0.89 -16.79
CA THR A 78 18.30 0.23 -17.23
C THR A 78 19.07 -0.22 -16.00
N GLN A 79 19.22 -1.54 -15.80
CA GLN A 79 20.13 -2.06 -14.79
C GLN A 79 21.53 -2.14 -15.39
N ASN A 80 22.43 -1.24 -14.96
CA ASN A 80 23.80 -1.14 -15.49
C ASN A 80 24.60 -2.43 -15.33
N GLU A 81 24.27 -3.28 -14.37
CA GLU A 81 25.01 -4.52 -14.08
C GLU A 81 24.66 -5.68 -15.02
N LEU A 82 23.53 -5.62 -15.72
CA LEU A 82 23.04 -6.76 -16.53
C LEU A 82 22.62 -6.41 -17.95
N ASN A 83 22.64 -5.13 -18.35
CA ASN A 83 22.20 -4.68 -19.69
C ASN A 83 20.79 -5.21 -20.10
N ILE A 84 19.96 -5.53 -19.10
CA ILE A 84 18.60 -6.04 -19.26
C ILE A 84 17.64 -4.93 -18.85
N ILE A 85 16.68 -4.62 -19.72
CA ILE A 85 15.55 -3.75 -19.39
C ILE A 85 14.67 -4.54 -18.40
N ALA A 86 14.70 -4.17 -17.13
CA ALA A 86 13.86 -4.80 -16.13
C ALA A 86 12.40 -4.42 -16.38
N MET A 87 11.50 -5.42 -16.38
CA MET A 87 10.05 -5.19 -16.42
C MET A 87 9.59 -4.62 -15.08
N ARG A 88 9.73 -3.30 -14.91
CA ARG A 88 9.30 -2.59 -13.71
C ARG A 88 8.01 -1.82 -13.98
N LYS A 89 7.04 -1.99 -13.08
CA LYS A 89 5.75 -1.33 -13.10
C LYS A 89 5.59 -0.52 -11.83
N LYS A 90 4.95 0.63 -11.93
CA LYS A 90 4.68 1.52 -10.81
C LYS A 90 3.22 1.88 -10.77
N VAL A 91 2.67 1.88 -9.57
CA VAL A 91 1.29 2.25 -9.31
C VAL A 91 1.29 3.23 -8.15
N LYS A 92 0.61 4.37 -8.33
CA LYS A 92 0.47 5.39 -7.28
C LYS A 92 -0.97 5.39 -6.77
N PHE A 93 -1.11 5.11 -5.48
CA PHE A 93 -2.38 5.18 -4.77
C PHE A 93 -2.37 6.42 -3.88
N LYS A 94 -3.52 7.08 -3.78
CA LYS A 94 -3.83 8.02 -2.70
C LYS A 94 -4.80 7.30 -1.79
N VAL A 95 -4.34 6.89 -0.62
CA VAL A 95 -5.10 6.02 0.30
C VAL A 95 -5.63 6.89 1.44
N ASN A 96 -6.84 6.62 1.94
CA ASN A 96 -7.37 7.25 3.14
C ASN A 96 -7.77 6.22 4.19
N TYR A 97 -7.59 6.58 5.46
CA TYR A 97 -7.92 5.71 6.57
C TYR A 97 -8.03 6.51 7.88
N TYR A 98 -8.70 5.92 8.87
CA TYR A 98 -8.67 6.44 10.24
C TYR A 98 -7.43 5.90 10.96
N GLN A 99 -6.63 6.78 11.58
CA GLN A 99 -5.34 6.40 12.17
C GLN A 99 -5.43 5.27 13.20
N GLN A 100 -6.46 5.27 14.06
CA GLN A 100 -6.68 4.21 15.05
C GLN A 100 -6.97 2.85 14.39
N ARG A 101 -7.76 2.86 13.31
CA ARG A 101 -8.09 1.66 12.53
C ARG A 101 -6.83 1.06 11.91
N MET A 102 -6.00 1.88 11.27
CA MET A 102 -4.74 1.43 10.69
C MET A 102 -3.77 0.89 11.75
N ARG A 103 -3.71 1.51 12.93
CA ARG A 103 -2.91 1.00 14.06
C ARG A 103 -3.34 -0.41 14.48
N ASN A 104 -4.64 -0.67 14.53
CA ASN A 104 -5.17 -1.98 14.90
C ASN A 104 -4.86 -3.03 13.83
N VAL A 105 -4.99 -2.67 12.55
CA VAL A 105 -4.61 -3.53 11.42
C VAL A 105 -3.11 -3.86 11.46
N ALA A 106 -2.25 -2.85 11.65
CA ALA A 106 -0.81 -3.03 11.72
C ALA A 106 -0.42 -4.00 12.87
N ARG A 107 -1.00 -3.82 14.06
CA ARG A 107 -0.78 -4.74 15.19
C ARG A 107 -1.19 -6.17 14.84
N ARG A 108 -2.39 -6.35 14.26
CA ARG A 108 -2.88 -7.67 13.84
C ARG A 108 -1.93 -8.33 12.85
N LEU A 109 -1.43 -7.57 11.87
CA LEU A 109 -0.49 -8.07 10.87
C LEU A 109 0.84 -8.48 11.50
N ILE A 110 1.40 -7.66 12.39
CA ILE A 110 2.63 -7.97 13.11
C ILE A 110 2.48 -9.26 13.93
N THR A 111 1.36 -9.42 14.65
CA THR A 111 1.11 -10.63 15.44
C THR A 111 0.85 -11.88 14.59
N SER A 112 0.37 -11.71 13.36
CA SER A 112 0.15 -12.81 12.41
C SER A 112 1.41 -13.20 11.62
N ALA A 113 2.43 -12.35 11.63
CA ALA A 113 3.66 -12.60 10.90
C ALA A 113 4.50 -13.66 11.64
N ILE A 114 4.94 -14.67 10.90
CA ILE A 114 5.92 -15.65 11.39
C ILE A 114 7.30 -15.14 10.99
N PRO A 115 8.16 -14.74 11.95
CA PRO A 115 9.50 -14.27 11.62
C PRO A 115 10.37 -15.43 11.12
N SER A 116 10.97 -15.29 9.94
CA SER A 116 12.04 -16.17 9.48
C SER A 116 13.37 -15.66 10.01
N ILE A 117 13.98 -16.38 10.96
CA ILE A 117 15.32 -16.05 11.49
C ILE A 117 16.35 -16.80 10.65
N TYR A 118 17.24 -16.06 9.99
CA TYR A 118 18.45 -16.62 9.38
C TYR A 118 19.61 -16.38 10.34
N VAL A 119 20.14 -17.45 10.92
CA VAL A 119 21.38 -17.38 11.70
C VAL A 119 22.53 -17.38 10.69
N GLU A 120 23.25 -16.27 10.58
CA GLU A 120 24.51 -16.24 9.82
C GLU A 120 25.47 -17.29 10.40
N LYS A 121 26.08 -18.08 9.51
CA LYS A 121 27.09 -19.09 9.87
C LYS A 121 28.44 -18.46 10.11
#